data_AF-A0A351USC1-F1
#
_entry.id   AF-A0A351USC1-F1
#
_cell.length_a   1.000
_cell.length_b   1.000
_cell.length_c   1.000
_cell.angle_alpha   90.00
_cell.angle_beta   90.00
_cell.angle_gamma   90.00
#
_symmetry.space_group_name_H-M   'P 1'
#
loop_
_entity.id
_entity.type
_entity.pdbx_description
1 polymer ?
#
loop_
_entity_poly.entity_id
_entity_poly.type
_entity_poly.pdbx_seq_one_letter_code
_entity_poly.pdbx_strand_id
1 'polypeptide(L)'
;MRLGDKIIFLRKQKGWSQEELANQMQVSRQSISKWESSLSAPELEKIVKLSQIFQVSTDYLLKEECEEDAMGQLPVTAEPVQEQRREVTREEAEEYMDLVRRTSKSIAAAVSALILSPVLLIFLGALSAYSDVKLTEQMAGGIGMAALLLIVAIAVFVLIIKGMPAKKWEFLENEMIALPPGVAEEIRLRQESFAEQYRTGIAVGVLLCIVGAIPLFLTAAWELGDLIIVTSLVILFLLVAVAVYIFVRVCSIEESYQKLLQEGDYCPENKRLSVFSRIYWCLITAVYLGISLYTQSWEVTWIIWVCAGILFATLKGIAMLVLTKKQN
;
A
#
# COMPACT_ATOMS: atom_id res chain seq x y z
N MET A 1 -1.33 -33.67 12.52
CA MET A 1 -1.55 -34.70 11.47
C MET A 1 -1.24 -36.09 12.04
N ARG A 2 -1.94 -37.15 11.61
CA ARG A 2 -1.65 -38.54 12.06
C ARG A 2 -0.60 -39.21 11.18
N LEU A 3 0.00 -40.30 11.67
CA LEU A 3 1.06 -41.06 10.96
C LEU A 3 0.65 -41.47 9.53
N GLY A 4 -0.58 -41.95 9.34
CA GLY A 4 -1.10 -42.33 8.01
C GLY A 4 -1.11 -41.16 7.03
N ASP A 5 -1.52 -39.98 7.49
CA ASP A 5 -1.53 -38.74 6.68
C ASP A 5 -0.12 -38.32 6.29
N LYS A 6 0.84 -38.44 7.23
CA LYS A 6 2.25 -38.13 6.99
C LYS A 6 2.86 -39.08 5.94
N ILE A 7 2.53 -40.37 5.99
CA ILE A 7 2.98 -41.35 4.98
C ILE A 7 2.40 -41.00 3.60
N ILE A 8 1.11 -40.66 3.51
CA ILE A 8 0.46 -40.25 2.25
C ILE A 8 1.15 -38.99 1.68
N PHE A 9 1.39 -38.00 2.55
CA PHE A 9 2.01 -36.74 2.17
C PHE A 9 3.43 -36.95 1.62
N LEU A 10 4.29 -37.67 2.35
CA LEU A 10 5.66 -37.95 1.95
C LEU A 10 5.73 -38.79 0.67
N ARG A 11 4.83 -39.77 0.52
CA ARG A 11 4.72 -40.56 -0.72
C ARG A 11 4.35 -39.69 -1.91
N LYS A 12 3.35 -38.81 -1.77
CA LYS A 12 2.92 -37.90 -2.84
C LYS A 12 4.00 -36.87 -3.18
N GLN A 13 4.74 -36.36 -2.20
CA GLN A 13 5.86 -35.43 -2.42
C GLN A 13 6.96 -36.04 -3.29
N LYS A 14 7.22 -37.35 -3.14
CA LYS A 14 8.17 -38.10 -3.97
C LYS A 14 7.55 -38.63 -5.28
N GLY A 15 6.28 -38.37 -5.54
CA GLY A 15 5.57 -38.82 -6.74
C GLY A 15 5.31 -40.32 -6.82
N TRP A 16 5.39 -41.04 -5.69
CA TRP A 16 5.33 -42.51 -5.69
C TRP A 16 3.91 -43.05 -5.63
N SER A 17 3.68 -44.19 -6.30
CA SER A 17 2.48 -45.01 -6.10
C SER A 17 2.58 -45.82 -4.79
N GLN A 18 1.45 -46.30 -4.27
CA GLN A 18 1.46 -47.18 -3.08
C GLN A 18 2.26 -48.47 -3.31
N GLU A 19 2.29 -48.95 -4.55
CA GLU A 19 3.03 -50.14 -4.96
C GLU A 19 4.54 -49.89 -4.98
N GLU A 20 4.97 -48.72 -5.45
CA GLU A 20 6.37 -48.30 -5.40
C GLU A 20 6.88 -48.15 -3.97
N LEU A 21 6.10 -47.54 -3.08
CA LEU A 21 6.45 -47.45 -1.67
C LEU A 21 6.51 -48.85 -1.03
N ALA A 22 5.58 -49.75 -1.38
CA ALA A 22 5.58 -51.13 -0.89
C ALA A 22 6.84 -51.89 -1.30
N ASN A 23 7.29 -51.72 -2.55
CA ASN A 23 8.53 -52.30 -3.07
C ASN A 23 9.76 -51.80 -2.30
N GLN A 24 9.87 -50.49 -2.06
CA GLN A 24 10.98 -49.92 -1.29
C GLN A 24 10.97 -50.36 0.19
N MET A 25 9.77 -50.47 0.77
CA MET A 25 9.59 -50.95 2.14
C MET A 25 9.76 -52.47 2.30
N GLN A 26 9.77 -53.22 1.18
CA GLN A 26 9.72 -54.69 1.14
C GLN A 26 8.53 -55.23 1.95
N VAL A 27 7.35 -54.68 1.70
CA VAL A 27 6.08 -55.11 2.30
C VAL A 27 5.02 -55.23 1.21
N SER A 28 3.87 -55.82 1.54
CA SER A 28 2.76 -55.89 0.58
C SER A 28 2.15 -54.50 0.36
N ARG A 29 1.62 -54.24 -0.85
CA ARG A 29 0.83 -53.03 -1.13
C ARG A 29 -0.34 -52.86 -0.16
N GLN A 30 -0.94 -53.97 0.27
CA GLN A 30 -2.03 -53.97 1.26
C GLN A 30 -1.57 -53.42 2.62
N SER A 31 -0.32 -53.68 3.03
CA SER A 31 0.25 -53.14 4.27
C SER A 31 0.36 -51.62 4.20
N ILE A 32 0.86 -51.06 3.09
CA ILE A 32 0.92 -49.61 2.87
C ILE A 32 -0.47 -48.98 2.89
N SER A 33 -1.44 -49.58 2.19
CA SER A 33 -2.82 -49.07 2.18
C SER A 33 -3.45 -49.05 3.58
N LYS A 34 -3.17 -50.06 4.42
CA LYS A 34 -3.67 -50.10 5.80
C LYS A 34 -2.99 -49.07 6.71
N TRP A 35 -1.70 -48.79 6.50
CA TRP A 35 -0.97 -47.74 7.22
C TRP A 35 -1.48 -46.35 6.84
N GLU A 36 -1.67 -46.09 5.54
CA GLU A 36 -2.21 -44.82 5.03
C GLU A 36 -3.65 -44.60 5.51
N SER A 37 -4.46 -45.65 5.62
CA SER A 37 -5.85 -45.57 6.10
C SER A 37 -5.98 -45.61 7.63
N SER A 38 -4.86 -45.60 8.38
CA SER A 38 -4.81 -45.76 9.84
C SER A 38 -5.49 -47.03 10.39
N LEU A 39 -5.67 -48.07 9.56
CA LEU A 39 -6.27 -49.35 9.94
C LEU A 39 -5.29 -50.28 10.68
N SER A 40 -3.99 -50.03 10.52
CA SER A 40 -2.92 -50.71 11.26
C SER A 40 -1.71 -49.79 11.33
N ALA A 41 -0.92 -49.88 12.40
CA ALA A 41 0.33 -49.13 12.51
C ALA A 41 1.53 -49.97 12.02
N PRO A 42 2.52 -49.35 11.36
CA PRO A 42 3.80 -50.00 11.09
C PRO A 42 4.56 -50.31 12.38
N GLU A 43 5.31 -51.41 12.39
CA GLU A 43 6.22 -51.76 13.49
C GLU A 43 7.40 -50.79 13.57
N LEU A 44 8.05 -50.70 14.74
CA LEU A 44 9.13 -49.74 15.00
C LEU A 44 10.25 -49.81 13.94
N GLU A 45 10.66 -51.02 13.53
CA GLU A 45 11.66 -51.22 12.47
C GLU A 45 11.22 -50.63 11.13
N LYS A 46 9.92 -50.73 10.80
CA LYS A 46 9.35 -50.16 9.58
C LYS A 46 9.26 -48.64 9.68
N ILE A 47 9.04 -48.07 10.87
CA ILE A 47 9.04 -46.61 11.07
C ILE A 47 10.45 -46.05 10.86
N VAL A 48 11.49 -46.73 11.37
CA VAL A 48 12.89 -46.36 11.11
C VAL A 48 13.22 -46.48 9.62
N LYS A 49 12.72 -47.51 8.93
CA LYS A 49 12.93 -47.64 7.49
C LYS A 49 12.19 -46.56 6.69
N LEU A 50 10.97 -46.18 7.10
CA LEU A 50 10.23 -45.06 6.51
C LEU A 50 10.97 -43.73 6.71
N SER A 51 11.55 -43.50 7.90
CA SER A 51 12.30 -42.28 8.19
C SER A 51 13.54 -42.16 7.30
N GLN A 52 14.24 -43.28 7.06
CA GLN A 52 15.36 -43.36 6.12
C GLN A 52 14.94 -43.13 4.65
N ILE A 53 13.87 -43.79 4.20
CA ILE A 53 13.38 -43.68 2.81
C ILE A 53 12.90 -42.26 2.50
N PHE A 54 12.16 -41.65 3.43
CA PHE A 54 11.63 -40.31 3.25
C PHE A 54 12.59 -39.19 3.66
N GLN A 55 13.74 -39.54 4.25
CA GLN A 55 14.74 -38.59 4.78
C GLN A 55 14.13 -37.61 5.79
N VAL A 56 13.30 -38.13 6.69
CA VAL A 56 12.68 -37.37 7.79
C VAL A 56 13.10 -37.98 9.12
N SER A 57 12.94 -37.26 10.23
CA SER A 57 13.18 -37.83 11.56
C SER A 57 12.06 -38.81 11.92
N THR A 58 12.40 -39.86 12.69
CA THR A 58 11.39 -40.76 13.29
C THR A 58 10.41 -39.97 14.18
N ASP A 59 10.90 -38.90 14.81
CA ASP A 59 10.12 -37.97 15.61
C ASP A 59 9.03 -37.27 14.78
N TYR A 60 9.36 -36.83 13.56
CA TYR A 60 8.38 -36.26 12.63
C TYR A 60 7.29 -37.27 12.27
N LEU A 61 7.62 -38.55 12.07
CA LEU A 61 6.62 -39.58 11.75
C LEU A 61 5.70 -39.89 12.94
N LEU A 62 6.25 -39.89 14.16
CA LEU A 62 5.56 -40.35 15.37
C LEU A 62 4.82 -39.24 16.12
N LYS A 63 5.29 -37.99 16.07
CA LYS A 63 4.63 -36.87 16.76
C LYS A 63 3.34 -36.50 16.05
N GLU A 64 2.24 -36.61 16.78
CA GLU A 64 1.00 -35.92 16.43
C GLU A 64 1.21 -34.44 16.77
N GLU A 65 1.35 -33.59 15.75
CA GLU A 65 1.47 -32.15 15.93
C GLU A 65 0.18 -31.61 16.57
N CYS A 66 0.23 -31.34 17.87
CA CYS A 66 -0.34 -30.14 18.47
C CYS A 66 0.78 -29.10 18.45
N GLU A 67 0.57 -28.04 17.66
CA GLU A 67 1.26 -26.74 17.57
C GLU A 67 2.70 -26.59 18.11
N GLU A 68 3.54 -26.09 17.20
CA GLU A 68 4.60 -25.10 17.43
C GLU A 68 5.56 -25.36 18.59
N ASP A 69 6.65 -26.09 18.30
CA ASP A 69 8.02 -25.68 18.59
C ASP A 69 8.97 -26.89 18.54
N ALA A 70 9.94 -26.84 17.62
CA ALA A 70 11.31 -27.36 17.75
C ALA A 70 11.91 -27.61 16.36
N MET A 71 12.45 -26.55 15.75
CA MET A 71 13.29 -26.66 14.57
C MET A 71 14.75 -26.86 15.00
N GLY A 72 15.20 -28.11 15.04
CA GLY A 72 16.58 -28.51 15.31
C GLY A 72 17.17 -29.28 14.13
N GLN A 73 17.89 -28.55 13.27
CA GLN A 73 18.98 -28.92 12.35
C GLN A 73 19.01 -30.34 11.72
N LEU A 74 19.01 -30.40 10.38
CA LEU A 74 20.16 -30.76 9.51
C LEU A 74 19.75 -30.68 8.01
N PRO A 75 20.71 -30.66 7.06
CA PRO A 75 20.68 -29.85 5.84
C PRO A 75 20.29 -30.63 4.57
N VAL A 76 20.11 -29.90 3.46
CA VAL A 76 20.32 -30.28 2.03
C VAL A 76 19.13 -29.93 1.12
N THR A 77 19.34 -28.83 0.37
CA THR A 77 18.96 -28.57 -1.04
C THR A 77 17.58 -29.01 -1.52
N ALA A 78 16.58 -28.21 -1.17
CA ALA A 78 15.71 -27.63 -2.19
C ALA A 78 15.67 -26.16 -1.82
N GLU A 79 16.11 -25.25 -2.69
CA GLU A 79 15.89 -23.83 -2.44
C GLU A 79 14.38 -23.64 -2.33
N PRO A 80 13.80 -23.35 -1.15
CA PRO A 80 12.56 -22.60 -1.18
C PRO A 80 12.99 -21.24 -1.72
N VAL A 81 12.22 -20.62 -2.59
CA VAL A 81 12.30 -19.17 -2.70
C VAL A 81 11.87 -18.65 -1.32
N GLN A 82 12.84 -18.51 -0.41
CA GLN A 82 12.66 -17.82 0.85
C GLN A 82 12.19 -16.44 0.44
N GLU A 83 10.91 -16.16 0.67
CA GLU A 83 10.46 -14.79 0.77
C GLU A 83 11.29 -14.20 1.90
N GLN A 84 12.38 -13.54 1.53
CA GLN A 84 13.36 -12.97 2.42
C GLN A 84 12.66 -11.84 3.16
N ARG A 85 11.98 -12.18 4.26
CA ARG A 85 11.30 -11.19 5.09
C ARG A 85 12.38 -10.44 5.82
N ARG A 86 12.53 -9.16 5.49
CA ARG A 86 13.45 -8.30 6.21
C ARG A 86 12.85 -8.05 7.59
N GLU A 87 13.53 -8.52 8.62
CA GLU A 87 13.15 -8.18 9.99
C GLU A 87 13.42 -6.70 10.23
N VAL A 88 12.42 -6.01 10.77
CA VAL A 88 12.53 -4.61 11.16
C VAL A 88 12.67 -4.56 12.67
N THR A 89 13.78 -3.99 13.13
CA THR A 89 14.03 -3.81 14.55
C THR A 89 13.12 -2.73 15.14
N ARG A 90 12.89 -2.77 16.45
CA ARG A 90 12.13 -1.72 17.15
C ARG A 90 12.74 -0.34 16.91
N GLU A 91 14.06 -0.25 16.96
CA GLU A 91 14.80 1.00 16.74
C GLU A 91 14.58 1.56 15.33
N GLU A 92 14.63 0.71 14.30
CA GLU A 92 14.34 1.12 12.91
C GLU A 92 12.90 1.61 12.73
N ALA A 93 11.92 0.93 13.36
CA ALA A 93 10.52 1.34 13.30
C ALA A 93 10.28 2.71 13.98
N GLU A 94 10.91 2.93 15.14
CA GLU A 94 10.85 4.22 15.84
C GLU A 94 11.55 5.34 15.06
N GLU A 95 12.73 5.07 14.51
CA GLU A 95 13.47 6.02 13.67
C GLU A 95 12.65 6.42 12.43
N TYR A 96 11.98 5.47 11.80
CA TYR A 96 11.10 5.73 10.66
C TYR A 96 9.90 6.60 11.04
N MET A 97 9.18 6.27 12.11
CA MET A 97 8.02 7.06 12.57
C MET A 97 8.43 8.49 12.93
N ASP A 98 9.58 8.68 13.58
CA ASP A 98 10.09 10.01 13.91
C ASP A 98 10.50 10.81 12.68
N LEU A 99 11.11 10.15 11.68
CA LEU A 99 11.41 10.75 10.39
C LEU A 99 10.12 11.23 9.71
N VAL A 100 9.08 10.40 9.66
CA VAL A 100 7.80 10.76 9.04
C VAL A 100 7.12 11.91 9.79
N ARG A 101 7.11 11.90 11.12
CA ARG A 101 6.54 13.00 11.94
C ARG A 101 7.23 14.34 11.73
N ARG A 102 8.55 14.35 11.50
CA ARG A 102 9.31 15.58 11.23
C ARG A 102 9.09 16.06 9.80
N THR A 103 9.19 15.14 8.86
CA THR A 103 9.15 15.43 7.42
C THR A 103 7.75 15.81 6.95
N SER A 104 6.70 15.15 7.47
CA SER A 104 5.29 15.45 7.15
C SER A 104 4.91 16.90 7.44
N LYS A 105 5.46 17.53 8.49
CA LYS A 105 5.22 18.96 8.78
C LYS A 105 5.76 19.87 7.69
N SER A 106 6.96 19.57 7.18
CA SER A 106 7.57 20.33 6.08
C SER A 106 6.85 20.08 4.75
N ILE A 107 6.47 18.83 4.47
CA ILE A 107 5.68 18.48 3.28
C ILE A 107 4.33 19.18 3.32
N ALA A 108 3.60 19.10 4.44
CA ALA A 108 2.31 19.77 4.63
C ALA A 108 2.42 21.29 4.40
N ALA A 109 3.44 21.94 4.98
CA ALA A 109 3.67 23.37 4.77
C ALA A 109 3.95 23.71 3.30
N ALA A 110 4.73 22.89 2.59
CA ALA A 110 5.02 23.11 1.18
C ALA A 110 3.77 22.94 0.30
N VAL A 111 2.95 21.91 0.54
CA VAL A 111 1.69 21.72 -0.19
C VAL A 111 0.71 22.86 0.08
N SER A 112 0.58 23.31 1.34
CA SER A 112 -0.23 24.49 1.67
C SER A 112 0.28 25.76 0.99
N ALA A 113 1.60 25.96 0.89
CA ALA A 113 2.19 27.09 0.19
C ALA A 113 1.89 27.06 -1.32
N LEU A 114 1.84 25.88 -1.95
CA LEU A 114 1.42 25.74 -3.35
C LEU A 114 -0.02 26.20 -3.56
N ILE A 115 -0.93 25.84 -2.63
CA ILE A 115 -2.33 26.26 -2.67
C ILE A 115 -2.44 27.78 -2.47
N LEU A 116 -1.63 28.36 -1.60
CA LEU A 116 -1.63 29.81 -1.36
C LEU A 116 -0.92 30.61 -2.45
N SER A 117 -0.12 29.98 -3.31
CA SER A 117 0.69 30.68 -4.31
C SER A 117 -0.11 31.61 -5.26
N PRO A 118 -1.34 31.28 -5.70
CA PRO A 118 -2.12 32.18 -6.56
C PRO A 118 -2.77 33.34 -5.82
N VAL A 119 -2.86 33.28 -4.48
CA VAL A 119 -3.58 34.27 -3.66
C VAL A 119 -3.04 35.67 -3.86
N LEU A 120 -1.70 35.81 -3.90
CA LEU A 120 -1.06 37.11 -4.08
C LEU A 120 -1.35 37.71 -5.46
N LEU A 121 -1.37 36.88 -6.51
CA LEU A 121 -1.70 37.30 -7.87
C LEU A 121 -3.16 37.76 -7.96
N ILE A 122 -4.08 36.98 -7.41
CA ILE A 122 -5.52 37.29 -7.37
C ILE A 122 -5.77 38.59 -6.60
N PHE A 123 -5.13 38.74 -5.44
CA PHE A 123 -5.31 39.91 -4.58
C PHE A 123 -4.73 41.19 -5.19
N LEU A 124 -3.52 41.13 -5.76
CA LEU A 124 -2.93 42.29 -6.44
C LEU A 124 -3.72 42.71 -7.68
N GLY A 125 -4.22 41.74 -8.46
CA GLY A 125 -5.10 42.00 -9.58
C GLY A 125 -6.35 42.79 -9.16
N ALA A 126 -7.03 42.35 -8.10
CA ALA A 126 -8.18 43.07 -7.56
C ALA A 126 -7.84 44.46 -7.00
N LEU A 127 -6.72 44.61 -6.29
CA LEU A 127 -6.30 45.94 -5.82
C LEU A 127 -6.04 46.91 -6.97
N SER A 128 -5.43 46.46 -8.06
CA SER A 128 -5.17 47.31 -9.23
C SER A 128 -6.44 47.72 -9.98
N ALA A 129 -7.47 46.87 -9.97
CA ALA A 129 -8.74 47.13 -10.65
C ALA A 129 -9.70 48.03 -9.85
N TYR A 130 -9.68 47.93 -8.51
CA TYR A 130 -10.72 48.54 -7.66
C TYR A 130 -10.23 49.59 -6.65
N SER A 131 -8.92 49.76 -6.47
CA SER A 131 -8.38 50.74 -5.51
C SER A 131 -7.65 51.87 -6.23
N ASP A 132 -7.69 53.10 -5.68
CA ASP A 132 -6.95 54.30 -6.16
C ASP A 132 -5.42 54.19 -6.00
N VAL A 133 -4.89 52.98 -5.86
CA VAL A 133 -3.47 52.72 -5.71
C VAL A 133 -2.81 52.87 -7.08
N LYS A 134 -1.65 53.55 -7.14
CA LYS A 134 -0.89 53.81 -8.38
C LYS A 134 -0.27 52.57 -9.05
N LEU A 135 -0.77 51.36 -8.79
CA LEU A 135 -0.30 50.11 -9.37
C LEU A 135 -1.03 49.87 -10.69
N THR A 136 -0.30 49.85 -11.81
CA THR A 136 -0.87 49.47 -13.10
C THR A 136 -1.17 47.97 -13.14
N GLU A 137 -2.21 47.57 -13.88
CA GLU A 137 -2.62 46.17 -14.05
C GLU A 137 -1.45 45.27 -14.51
N GLN A 138 -0.63 45.77 -15.43
CA GLN A 138 0.56 45.07 -15.93
C GLN A 138 1.61 44.84 -14.82
N MET A 139 1.81 45.82 -13.93
CA MET A 139 2.72 45.67 -12.79
C MET A 139 2.17 44.70 -11.75
N ALA A 140 0.87 44.79 -11.44
CA ALA A 140 0.22 43.89 -10.48
C ALA A 140 0.27 42.43 -10.96
N GLY A 141 -0.05 42.19 -12.24
CA GLY A 141 0.07 40.87 -12.87
C GLY A 141 1.51 40.36 -12.90
N GLY A 142 2.47 41.21 -13.27
CA GLY A 142 3.90 40.86 -13.32
C GLY A 142 4.48 40.49 -11.94
N ILE A 143 4.23 41.32 -10.92
CA ILE A 143 4.68 41.07 -9.54
C ILE A 143 4.00 39.82 -8.98
N GLY A 144 2.68 39.68 -9.18
CA GLY A 144 1.92 38.51 -8.74
C GLY A 144 2.42 37.22 -9.36
N MET A 145 2.69 37.21 -10.67
CA MET A 145 3.23 36.05 -11.38
C MET A 145 4.64 35.69 -10.90
N ALA A 146 5.52 36.68 -10.76
CA ALA A 146 6.88 36.45 -10.27
C ALA A 146 6.89 35.84 -8.86
N ALA A 147 6.04 36.35 -7.96
CA ALA A 147 5.91 35.82 -6.61
C ALA A 147 5.29 34.41 -6.58
N LEU A 148 4.27 34.14 -7.39
CA LEU A 148 3.67 32.82 -7.54
C LEU A 148 4.73 31.79 -7.94
N LEU A 149 5.49 32.08 -9.01
CA LEU A 149 6.53 31.17 -9.51
C LEU A 149 7.63 30.93 -8.48
N LEU A 150 8.02 31.96 -7.72
CA LEU A 150 9.01 31.85 -6.65
C LEU A 150 8.53 30.96 -5.49
N ILE A 151 7.28 31.14 -5.04
CA ILE A 151 6.68 30.30 -3.99
C ILE A 151 6.60 28.85 -4.47
N VAL A 152 6.16 28.63 -5.72
CA VAL A 152 6.09 27.30 -6.31
C VAL A 152 7.48 26.66 -6.37
N ALA A 153 8.50 27.39 -6.85
CA ALA A 153 9.87 26.89 -6.92
C ALA A 153 10.41 26.44 -5.55
N ILE A 154 10.21 27.26 -4.51
CA ILE A 154 10.64 26.94 -3.13
C ILE A 154 9.87 25.74 -2.58
N ALA A 155 8.54 25.72 -2.76
CA ALA A 155 7.70 24.64 -2.25
C ALA A 155 8.05 23.30 -2.92
N VAL A 156 8.19 23.28 -4.25
CA VAL A 156 8.61 22.08 -4.99
C VAL A 156 10.01 21.64 -4.57
N PHE A 157 10.96 22.56 -4.37
CA PHE A 157 12.29 22.22 -3.87
C PHE A 157 12.24 21.52 -2.50
N VAL A 158 11.42 22.02 -1.57
CA VAL A 158 11.20 21.37 -0.26
C VAL A 158 10.57 19.99 -0.44
N LEU A 159 9.58 19.84 -1.32
CA LEU A 159 8.93 18.55 -1.60
C LEU A 159 9.89 17.53 -2.21
N ILE A 160 10.81 17.95 -3.07
CA ILE A 160 11.80 17.05 -3.66
C ILE A 160 12.78 16.56 -2.58
N ILE A 161 13.32 17.47 -1.76
CA ILE A 161 14.32 17.11 -0.75
C ILE A 161 13.73 16.31 0.40
N LYS A 162 12.51 16.65 0.83
CA LYS A 162 11.87 16.06 2.01
C LYS A 162 10.90 14.93 1.64
N GLY A 163 10.28 14.98 0.47
CA GLY A 163 9.28 13.99 0.04
C GLY A 163 9.85 12.73 -0.58
N MET A 164 11.09 12.73 -1.08
CA MET A 164 11.71 11.49 -1.54
C MET A 164 12.04 10.59 -0.34
N PRO A 165 11.46 9.37 -0.24
CA PRO A 165 11.84 8.44 0.80
C PRO A 165 13.34 8.16 0.67
N ALA A 166 14.08 8.27 1.77
CA ALA A 166 15.49 7.93 1.72
C ALA A 166 15.62 6.47 1.25
N LYS A 167 16.62 6.17 0.41
CA LYS A 167 16.92 4.82 -0.08
C LYS A 167 16.98 3.78 1.05
N LYS A 168 17.31 4.22 2.27
CA LYS A 168 17.27 3.42 3.50
C LYS A 168 15.89 2.81 3.79
N TRP A 169 14.78 3.48 3.46
CA TRP A 169 13.40 3.11 3.83
C TRP A 169 12.55 2.56 2.68
N GLU A 170 13.10 2.54 1.45
CA GLU A 170 12.42 2.05 0.25
C GLU A 170 11.96 0.59 0.37
N PHE A 171 12.64 -0.19 1.21
CA PHE A 171 12.27 -1.58 1.50
C PHE A 171 10.90 -1.72 2.21
N LEU A 172 10.46 -0.72 2.98
CA LEU A 172 9.14 -0.76 3.64
C LEU A 172 8.00 -0.81 2.62
N GLU A 173 8.21 -0.17 1.46
CA GLU A 173 7.23 -0.12 0.37
C GLU A 173 7.35 -1.34 -0.55
N ASN A 174 8.56 -1.82 -0.82
CA ASN A 174 8.79 -2.82 -1.87
C ASN A 174 8.99 -4.26 -1.37
N GLU A 175 9.46 -4.44 -0.14
CA GLU A 175 9.81 -5.76 0.40
C GLU A 175 8.73 -6.27 1.38
N MET A 176 8.76 -7.58 1.63
CA MET A 176 8.00 -8.18 2.72
C MET A 176 8.79 -8.00 4.01
N ILE A 177 8.18 -7.39 5.02
CA ILE A 177 8.82 -7.13 6.31
C ILE A 177 8.16 -8.00 7.36
N ALA A 178 8.95 -8.43 8.34
CA ALA A 178 8.45 -9.07 9.54
C ALA A 178 8.77 -8.17 10.73
N LEU A 179 7.75 -7.80 11.50
CA LEU A 179 7.94 -7.11 12.77
C LEU A 179 7.89 -8.14 13.90
N PRO A 180 8.75 -8.00 14.92
CA PRO A 180 8.61 -8.77 16.14
C PRO A 180 7.21 -8.58 16.73
N PRO A 181 6.55 -9.64 17.23
CA PRO A 181 5.14 -9.58 17.65
C PRO A 181 4.87 -8.52 18.72
N GLY A 182 5.80 -8.32 19.66
CA GLY A 182 5.68 -7.26 20.67
C GLY A 182 5.76 -5.83 20.12
N VAL A 183 6.54 -5.62 19.04
CA VAL A 183 6.67 -4.30 18.39
C VAL A 183 5.46 -4.02 17.50
N ALA A 184 4.96 -5.03 16.79
CA ALA A 184 3.76 -4.92 15.98
C ALA A 184 2.54 -4.53 16.85
N GLU A 185 2.39 -5.17 18.02
CA GLU A 185 1.30 -4.86 18.95
C GLU A 185 1.42 -3.44 19.51
N GLU A 186 2.63 -3.00 19.88
CA GLU A 186 2.85 -1.62 20.33
C GLU A 186 2.47 -0.59 19.26
N ILE A 187 2.85 -0.83 18.01
CA ILE A 187 2.51 0.05 16.88
C ILE A 187 1.01 0.06 16.64
N ARG A 188 0.34 -1.09 16.72
CA ARG A 188 -1.11 -1.22 16.57
C ARG A 188 -1.87 -0.44 17.64
N LEU A 189 -1.46 -0.54 18.91
CA LEU A 189 -2.03 0.26 20.00
C LEU A 189 -1.84 1.76 19.77
N ARG A 190 -0.66 2.17 19.25
CA ARG A 190 -0.41 3.58 18.86
C ARG A 190 -1.30 4.01 17.69
N GLN A 191 -1.52 3.17 16.69
CA GLN A 191 -2.43 3.45 15.58
C GLN A 191 -3.88 3.59 16.06
N GLU A 192 -4.35 2.68 16.93
CA GLU A 192 -5.70 2.75 17.50
C GLU A 192 -5.92 4.02 18.32
N SER A 193 -4.94 4.42 19.14
CA SER A 193 -5.00 5.69 19.86
C SER A 193 -4.93 6.92 18.94
N PHE A 194 -4.26 6.81 17.79
CA PHE A 194 -4.23 7.86 16.77
C PHE A 194 -5.49 7.91 15.91
N ALA A 195 -6.26 6.82 15.82
CA ALA A 195 -7.44 6.73 14.94
C ALA A 195 -8.48 7.83 15.21
N GLU A 196 -8.64 8.27 16.46
CA GLU A 196 -9.50 9.41 16.80
C GLU A 196 -8.97 10.73 16.24
N GLN A 197 -7.66 11.00 16.38
CA GLN A 197 -7.01 12.17 15.80
C GLN A 197 -7.05 12.13 14.27
N TYR A 198 -6.94 10.93 13.69
CA TYR A 198 -7.07 10.73 12.26
C TYR A 198 -8.48 11.11 11.78
N ARG A 199 -9.53 10.50 12.37
CA ARG A 199 -10.92 10.78 12.00
C ARG A 199 -11.31 12.24 12.20
N THR A 200 -10.95 12.81 13.35
CA THR A 200 -11.25 14.22 13.65
C THR A 200 -10.49 15.17 12.73
N GLY A 201 -9.21 14.89 12.44
CA GLY A 201 -8.42 15.67 11.48
C GLY A 201 -9.01 15.66 10.07
N ILE A 202 -9.41 14.50 9.56
CA ILE A 202 -10.10 14.39 8.27
C ILE A 202 -11.43 15.14 8.30
N ALA A 203 -12.26 14.94 9.32
CA ALA A 203 -13.56 15.59 9.42
C ALA A 203 -13.43 17.13 9.48
N VAL A 204 -12.49 17.64 10.28
CA VAL A 204 -12.20 19.08 10.38
C VAL A 204 -11.71 19.63 9.05
N GLY A 205 -10.78 18.95 8.37
CA GLY A 205 -10.30 19.40 7.06
C GLY A 205 -11.40 19.47 6.01
N VAL A 206 -12.26 18.44 5.93
CA VAL A 206 -13.41 18.42 5.00
C VAL A 206 -14.39 19.55 5.34
N LEU A 207 -14.69 19.74 6.63
CA LEU A 207 -15.56 20.82 7.08
C LEU A 207 -15.01 22.20 6.69
N LEU A 208 -13.71 22.45 6.86
CA LEU A 208 -13.07 23.71 6.47
C LEU A 208 -13.19 23.97 4.96
N CYS A 209 -13.01 22.96 4.11
CA CYS A 209 -13.16 23.10 2.67
C CYS A 209 -14.61 23.44 2.27
N ILE A 210 -15.60 22.79 2.88
CA ILE A 210 -17.02 23.02 2.60
C ILE A 210 -17.43 24.41 3.09
N VAL A 211 -17.13 24.73 4.35
CA VAL A 211 -17.48 26.03 4.95
C VAL A 211 -16.76 27.17 4.25
N GLY A 212 -15.51 26.98 3.84
CA GLY A 212 -14.74 27.98 3.10
C GLY A 212 -15.34 28.33 1.74
N ALA A 213 -16.10 27.43 1.11
CA ALA A 213 -16.75 27.70 -0.17
C ALA A 213 -18.05 28.50 -0.01
N ILE A 214 -18.71 28.46 1.15
CA ILE A 214 -20.00 29.11 1.38
C ILE A 214 -19.95 30.62 1.10
N PRO A 215 -18.99 31.40 1.62
CA PRO A 215 -18.91 32.83 1.34
C PRO A 215 -18.82 33.15 -0.15
N LEU A 216 -18.08 32.36 -0.93
CA LEU A 216 -17.93 32.56 -2.37
C LEU A 216 -19.26 32.40 -3.13
N PHE A 217 -20.07 31.41 -2.75
CA PHE A 217 -21.39 31.21 -3.36
C PHE A 217 -22.41 32.25 -2.90
N LEU A 218 -22.36 32.68 -1.64
CA LEU A 218 -23.24 33.74 -1.13
C LEU A 218 -22.95 35.09 -1.79
N THR A 219 -21.67 35.43 -1.98
CA THR A 219 -21.28 36.67 -2.67
C THR A 219 -21.71 36.67 -4.13
N ALA A 220 -21.59 35.53 -4.81
CA ALA A 220 -22.07 35.36 -6.19
C ALA A 220 -23.61 35.40 -6.29
N ALA A 221 -24.34 34.79 -5.35
CA ALA A 221 -25.79 34.70 -5.42
C ALA A 221 -26.51 36.05 -5.17
N TRP A 222 -25.89 36.94 -4.40
CA TRP A 222 -26.44 38.26 -4.09
C TRP A 222 -25.86 39.37 -4.98
N GLU A 223 -25.11 39.01 -6.02
CA GLU A 223 -24.43 39.95 -6.92
C GLU A 223 -23.66 41.04 -6.14
N LEU A 224 -23.00 40.62 -5.06
CA LEU A 224 -22.15 41.50 -4.25
C LEU A 224 -20.94 41.92 -5.10
N GLY A 225 -20.43 43.14 -4.88
CA GLY A 225 -19.39 43.72 -5.73
C GLY A 225 -18.13 42.85 -5.88
N ASP A 226 -17.46 42.97 -7.03
CA ASP A 226 -16.35 42.10 -7.45
C ASP A 226 -15.20 42.02 -6.42
N LEU A 227 -14.91 43.11 -5.70
CA LEU A 227 -13.91 43.11 -4.62
C LEU A 227 -14.29 42.17 -3.47
N ILE A 228 -15.58 42.07 -3.14
CA ILE A 228 -16.10 41.16 -2.10
C ILE A 228 -15.99 39.71 -2.59
N ILE A 229 -16.26 39.45 -3.87
CA ILE A 229 -16.07 38.13 -4.48
C ILE A 229 -14.60 37.72 -4.39
N VAL A 230 -13.66 38.58 -4.79
CA VAL A 230 -12.23 38.27 -4.73
C VAL A 230 -11.74 38.06 -3.29
N THR A 231 -12.18 38.88 -2.34
CA THR A 231 -11.81 38.67 -0.92
C THR A 231 -12.38 37.36 -0.37
N SER A 232 -13.60 36.98 -0.75
CA SER A 232 -14.18 35.68 -0.40
C SER A 232 -13.39 34.50 -1.00
N LEU A 233 -12.88 34.66 -2.22
CA LEU A 233 -12.00 33.68 -2.86
C LEU A 233 -10.66 33.56 -2.11
N VAL A 234 -10.05 34.66 -1.68
CA VAL A 234 -8.82 34.64 -0.87
C VAL A 234 -9.04 33.89 0.46
N ILE A 235 -10.17 34.12 1.13
CA ILE A 235 -10.54 33.41 2.36
C ILE A 235 -10.68 31.91 2.10
N LEU A 236 -11.32 31.52 0.98
CA LEU A 236 -11.42 30.11 0.58
C LEU A 236 -10.03 29.47 0.45
N PHE A 237 -9.10 30.11 -0.28
CA PHE A 237 -7.74 29.58 -0.43
C PHE A 237 -7.00 29.43 0.91
N LEU A 238 -7.16 30.39 1.84
CA LEU A 238 -6.59 30.31 3.18
C LEU A 238 -7.13 29.12 3.98
N LEU A 239 -8.46 28.91 3.96
CA LEU A 239 -9.09 27.79 4.65
C LEU A 239 -8.72 26.44 4.02
N VAL A 240 -8.68 26.35 2.69
CA VAL A 240 -8.25 25.14 1.97
C VAL A 240 -6.78 24.84 2.27
N ALA A 241 -5.91 25.84 2.35
CA ALA A 241 -4.52 25.63 2.71
C ALA A 241 -4.35 25.07 4.13
N VAL A 242 -5.16 25.51 5.09
CA VAL A 242 -5.21 24.94 6.45
C VAL A 242 -5.75 23.50 6.44
N ALA A 243 -6.84 23.25 5.70
CA ALA A 243 -7.40 21.91 5.57
C ALA A 243 -6.37 20.92 4.99
N VAL A 244 -5.68 21.31 3.93
CA VAL A 244 -4.66 20.47 3.29
C VAL A 244 -3.45 20.27 4.20
N TYR A 245 -3.07 21.27 5.00
CA TYR A 245 -2.02 21.08 6.02
C TYR A 245 -2.38 19.95 7.00
N ILE A 246 -3.63 19.95 7.48
CA ILE A 246 -4.14 18.91 8.39
C ILE A 246 -4.16 17.56 7.68
N PHE A 247 -4.70 17.48 6.46
CA PHE A 247 -4.77 16.24 5.68
C PHE A 247 -3.41 15.61 5.47
N VAL A 248 -2.44 16.37 4.95
CA VAL A 248 -1.10 15.83 4.67
C VAL A 248 -0.46 15.32 5.96
N ARG A 249 -0.56 16.07 7.05
CA ARG A 249 0.03 15.66 8.34
C ARG A 249 -0.60 14.38 8.88
N VAL A 250 -1.92 14.30 8.88
CA VAL A 250 -2.68 13.19 9.46
C VAL A 250 -2.55 11.93 8.60
N CYS A 251 -2.65 12.07 7.28
CA CYS A 251 -2.48 10.96 6.33
C CYS A 251 -1.06 10.39 6.37
N SER A 252 -0.02 11.22 6.38
CA SER A 252 1.36 10.70 6.42
C SER A 252 1.66 9.90 7.69
N ILE A 253 1.08 10.29 8.83
CA ILE A 253 1.24 9.54 10.08
C ILE A 253 0.52 8.19 9.99
N GLU A 254 -0.74 8.19 9.54
CA GLU A 254 -1.52 6.95 9.36
C GLU A 254 -0.84 5.99 8.37
N GLU A 255 -0.35 6.52 7.25
CA GLU A 255 0.38 5.76 6.25
C GLU A 255 1.66 5.12 6.82
N SER A 256 2.34 5.77 7.77
CA SER A 256 3.52 5.20 8.42
C SER A 256 3.19 3.98 9.27
N TYR A 257 2.02 3.97 9.93
CA TYR A 257 1.53 2.81 10.67
C TYR A 257 1.19 1.67 9.72
N GLN A 258 0.45 1.95 8.64
CA GLN A 258 0.08 0.95 7.64
C GLN A 258 1.28 0.33 6.93
N LYS A 259 2.33 1.13 6.63
CA LYS A 259 3.58 0.63 6.06
C LYS A 259 4.31 -0.33 6.99
N LEU A 260 4.40 0.00 8.28
CA LEU A 260 5.06 -0.85 9.28
C LEU A 260 4.26 -2.12 9.57
N LEU A 261 2.93 -2.03 9.67
CA LEU A 261 2.06 -3.18 9.93
C LEU A 261 1.77 -4.02 8.68
N GLN A 262 2.20 -3.56 7.49
CA GLN A 262 1.85 -4.13 6.18
C GLN A 262 0.33 -4.28 5.98
N GLU A 263 -0.43 -3.26 6.33
CA GLU A 263 -1.89 -3.23 6.19
C GLU A 263 -2.34 -2.44 4.95
N GLY A 264 -3.58 -2.67 4.50
CA GLY A 264 -4.20 -1.94 3.38
C GLY A 264 -3.47 -2.12 2.04
N ASP A 265 -2.92 -1.03 1.50
CA ASP A 265 -2.16 -1.05 0.25
C ASP A 265 -0.77 -1.66 0.38
N TYR A 266 -0.28 -1.84 1.62
CA TYR A 266 1.04 -2.39 1.90
C TYR A 266 1.04 -3.88 2.23
N CYS A 267 -0.12 -4.54 2.20
CA CYS A 267 -0.18 -6.00 2.32
C CYS A 267 0.59 -6.68 1.18
N PRO A 268 1.28 -7.81 1.43
CA PRO A 268 2.01 -8.56 0.41
C PRO A 268 1.18 -8.87 -0.84
N GLU A 269 -0.10 -9.20 -0.64
CA GLU A 269 -1.05 -9.49 -1.71
C GLU A 269 -1.30 -8.26 -2.60
N ASN A 270 -1.54 -7.10 -1.99
CA ASN A 270 -1.87 -5.88 -2.71
C ASN A 270 -0.61 -5.28 -3.40
N LYS A 271 0.58 -5.43 -2.79
CA LYS A 271 1.86 -5.11 -3.44
C LYS A 271 2.07 -5.89 -4.74
N ARG A 272 1.74 -7.19 -4.78
CA ARG A 272 1.77 -7.99 -6.02
C ARG A 272 0.75 -7.51 -7.05
N LEU A 273 -0.46 -7.17 -6.61
CA LEU A 273 -1.48 -6.59 -7.49
C LEU A 273 -1.09 -5.20 -8.04
N SER A 274 -0.23 -4.44 -7.36
CA SER A 274 0.25 -3.14 -7.86
C SER A 274 1.04 -3.29 -9.18
N VAL A 275 1.79 -4.39 -9.33
CA VAL A 275 2.56 -4.69 -10.54
C VAL A 275 1.61 -5.05 -11.67
N PHE A 276 0.62 -5.90 -11.39
CA PHE A 276 -0.45 -6.23 -12.33
C PHE A 276 -1.18 -4.96 -12.81
N SER A 277 -1.51 -4.06 -11.87
CA SER A 277 -2.21 -2.82 -12.17
C SER A 277 -1.38 -1.90 -13.09
N ARG A 278 -0.07 -1.76 -12.83
CA ARG A 278 0.84 -0.99 -13.71
C ARG A 278 0.89 -1.57 -15.12
N ILE A 279 1.03 -2.88 -15.26
CA ILE A 279 1.08 -3.55 -16.57
C ILE A 279 -0.25 -3.37 -17.30
N TYR A 280 -1.38 -3.55 -16.60
CA TYR A 280 -2.72 -3.42 -17.15
C TYR A 280 -2.96 -2.01 -17.74
N TRP A 281 -2.70 -0.96 -16.97
CA TRP A 281 -2.93 0.41 -17.44
C TRP A 281 -1.99 0.82 -18.58
N CYS A 282 -0.73 0.39 -18.55
CA CYS A 282 0.18 0.60 -19.68
C CYS A 282 -0.33 -0.09 -20.95
N LEU A 283 -0.82 -1.33 -20.84
CA LEU A 283 -1.38 -2.07 -21.98
C LEU A 283 -2.64 -1.39 -22.54
N ILE A 284 -3.58 -1.01 -21.68
CA ILE A 284 -4.80 -0.30 -22.09
C ILE A 284 -4.46 1.02 -22.77
N THR A 285 -3.49 1.78 -22.24
CA THR A 285 -3.05 3.04 -22.84
C THR A 285 -2.44 2.80 -24.23
N ALA A 286 -1.61 1.77 -24.40
CA ALA A 286 -1.05 1.40 -25.70
C ALA A 286 -2.13 0.98 -26.71
N VAL A 287 -3.13 0.19 -26.28
CA VAL A 287 -4.26 -0.21 -27.12
C VAL A 287 -5.11 1.00 -27.51
N TYR A 288 -5.43 1.87 -26.56
CA TYR A 288 -6.17 3.11 -26.81
C TYR A 288 -5.44 3.99 -27.82
N LEU A 289 -4.14 4.23 -27.64
CA LEU A 289 -3.35 5.03 -28.56
C LEU A 289 -3.23 4.38 -29.95
N GLY A 290 -2.98 3.07 -30.01
CA GLY A 290 -2.88 2.34 -31.29
C GLY A 290 -4.18 2.40 -32.10
N ILE A 291 -5.33 2.17 -31.46
CA ILE A 291 -6.65 2.23 -32.12
C ILE A 291 -7.01 3.68 -32.47
N SER A 292 -6.77 4.63 -31.57
CA SER A 292 -7.12 6.05 -31.79
C SER A 292 -6.28 6.69 -32.88
N LEU A 293 -4.98 6.38 -32.96
CA LEU A 293 -4.10 6.88 -34.01
C LEU A 293 -4.41 6.23 -35.37
N TYR A 294 -4.81 4.95 -35.38
CA TYR A 294 -5.19 4.24 -36.61
C TYR A 294 -6.53 4.71 -37.18
N THR A 295 -7.53 4.92 -36.31
CA THR A 295 -8.89 5.31 -36.73
C THR A 295 -9.10 6.83 -36.78
N GLN A 296 -8.21 7.63 -36.19
CA GLN A 296 -8.33 9.09 -36.03
C GLN A 296 -9.67 9.54 -35.39
N SER A 297 -10.38 8.62 -34.72
CA SER A 297 -11.75 8.80 -34.25
C SER A 297 -11.80 8.88 -32.72
N TRP A 298 -11.11 9.88 -32.18
CA TRP A 298 -10.95 10.12 -30.73
C TRP A 298 -12.29 10.28 -29.98
N GLU A 299 -13.35 10.69 -30.67
CA GLU A 299 -14.69 10.86 -30.12
C GLU A 299 -15.38 9.55 -29.73
N VAL A 300 -14.93 8.41 -30.26
CA VAL A 300 -15.51 7.08 -29.97
C VAL A 300 -14.55 6.21 -29.16
N THR A 301 -13.25 6.34 -29.42
CA THR A 301 -12.24 5.47 -28.78
C THR A 301 -12.09 5.70 -27.28
N TRP A 302 -12.60 6.80 -26.71
CA TRP A 302 -12.64 7.00 -25.26
C TRP A 302 -13.43 5.90 -24.52
N ILE A 303 -14.35 5.21 -25.19
CA ILE A 303 -15.13 4.10 -24.59
C ILE A 303 -14.22 2.97 -24.08
N ILE A 304 -13.02 2.84 -24.65
CA ILE A 304 -11.98 1.90 -24.21
C ILE A 304 -11.64 2.13 -22.73
N TRP A 305 -11.59 3.38 -22.27
CA TRP A 305 -11.29 3.70 -20.86
C TRP A 305 -12.40 3.24 -19.91
N VAL A 306 -13.67 3.38 -20.31
CA VAL A 306 -14.82 2.93 -19.51
C VAL A 306 -14.81 1.41 -19.40
N CYS A 307 -14.66 0.70 -20.53
CA CYS A 307 -14.57 -0.75 -20.54
C CYS A 307 -13.36 -1.24 -19.73
N ALA A 308 -12.22 -0.58 -19.85
CA ALA A 308 -11.01 -0.91 -19.10
C ALA A 308 -11.20 -0.72 -17.59
N GLY A 309 -11.91 0.31 -17.13
CA GLY A 309 -12.19 0.49 -15.71
C GLY A 309 -13.01 -0.66 -15.12
N ILE A 310 -14.06 -1.09 -15.83
CA ILE A 310 -14.91 -2.21 -15.40
C ILE A 310 -14.12 -3.53 -15.40
N LEU A 311 -13.40 -3.81 -16.48
CA LEU A 311 -12.54 -5.00 -16.58
C LEU A 311 -11.50 -5.04 -15.47
N PHE A 312 -10.87 -3.90 -15.16
CA PHE A 312 -9.88 -3.81 -14.08
C PHE A 312 -10.47 -4.23 -12.73
N ALA A 313 -11.64 -3.72 -12.36
CA ALA A 313 -12.29 -4.08 -11.10
C ALA A 313 -12.57 -5.59 -11.01
N THR A 314 -13.08 -6.19 -12.09
CA THR A 314 -13.36 -7.64 -12.14
C THR A 314 -12.08 -8.47 -12.05
N LEU A 315 -11.04 -8.12 -12.82
CA LEU A 315 -9.75 -8.80 -12.82
C LEU A 315 -9.05 -8.68 -11.47
N LYS A 316 -9.12 -7.50 -10.83
CA LYS A 316 -8.58 -7.27 -9.49
C LYS A 316 -9.23 -8.19 -8.46
N GLY A 317 -10.56 -8.31 -8.49
CA GLY A 317 -11.32 -9.19 -7.59
C GLY A 317 -10.98 -10.67 -7.80
N ILE A 318 -10.87 -11.12 -9.05
CA ILE A 318 -10.49 -12.51 -9.37
C ILE A 318 -9.05 -12.78 -8.91
N ALA A 319 -8.11 -11.88 -9.17
CA ALA A 319 -6.72 -12.01 -8.75
C ALA A 319 -6.60 -12.11 -7.22
N MET A 320 -7.37 -11.30 -6.49
CA MET A 320 -7.42 -11.35 -5.02
C MET A 320 -7.95 -12.70 -4.50
N LEU A 321 -9.00 -13.25 -5.11
CA LEU A 321 -9.55 -14.57 -4.76
C LEU A 321 -8.55 -15.71 -5.03
N VAL A 322 -7.76 -15.63 -6.11
CA VAL A 322 -6.77 -16.64 -6.45
C VAL A 322 -5.58 -16.60 -5.48
N LEU A 323 -5.17 -15.42 -5.04
CA LEU A 323 -4.08 -15.26 -4.07
C LEU A 323 -4.45 -15.77 -2.68
N THR A 324 -5.64 -15.42 -2.18
CA THR A 324 -6.14 -15.91 -0.88
C THR A 324 -6.31 -17.43 -0.85
N LYS A 325 -6.73 -18.05 -1.96
CA LYS A 325 -6.88 -19.51 -2.04
C LYS A 325 -5.55 -20.28 -2.06
N LYS A 326 -4.42 -19.62 -2.30
CA LYS A 326 -3.10 -20.26 -2.35
C LYS A 326 -2.41 -20.32 -0.97
N GLN A 327 -2.97 -19.65 0.04
CA GLN A 327 -2.44 -19.59 1.41
C GLN A 327 -3.23 -20.45 2.42
N ASN A 328 -4.41 -20.97 2.04
CA ASN A 328 -5.16 -22.00 2.76
C ASN A 328 -4.91 -23.39 2.17
#